data_AF-A0A258CW75-F1
#
_entry.id   AF-A0A258CW75-F1
#
_cell.length_a   1.000
_cell.length_b   1.000
_cell.length_c   1.000
_cell.angle_alpha   90.00
_cell.angle_beta   90.00
_cell.angle_gamma   90.00
#
_symmetry.space_group_name_H-M   'P 1'
#
loop_
_entity.id
_entity.type
_entity.pdbx_description
1 polymer ?
#
loop_
_entity_poly.entity_id
_entity_poly.type
_entity_poly.pdbx_seq_one_letter_code
_entity_poly.pdbx_strand_id
1 'polypeptide(L)'
;IPMTAVWAWVAVFFLEDLTYYWFHRIAHERRFWWASHVNHHTSTHYNLSTALRQTWTGGVAGTWLLWLPLVFFGFPPAMVAIQKGISLVYQFWIHTEAVGRMPRWFEAVFNTPSHHRVHHARNPRYLDANYAGILIIWDRMFGTFIPEVDEEPCRYGTVKNLGNFNLLHNVFHEWVGIAKDVAGSKSPKEALGYVFGPPGWSPDGSRETSHTLKAKWRARIEAEKAG
;
A
#
# COMPACT_ATOMS: atom_id res chain seq x y z
N ILE A 1 -16.95 -23.44 -10.12
CA ILE A 1 -16.61 -23.06 -11.51
C ILE A 1 -15.44 -23.92 -11.99
N PRO A 2 -15.51 -24.58 -13.17
CA PRO A 2 -14.42 -25.43 -13.68
C PRO A 2 -13.16 -24.62 -14.03
N MET A 3 -11.97 -25.20 -13.83
CA MET A 3 -10.69 -24.58 -14.21
C MET A 3 -10.53 -24.36 -15.72
N THR A 4 -11.29 -25.08 -16.54
CA THR A 4 -11.29 -24.96 -18.01
C THR A 4 -12.16 -23.81 -18.53
N ALA A 5 -12.93 -23.16 -17.66
CA ALA A 5 -13.82 -22.07 -18.06
C ALA A 5 -13.03 -20.77 -18.31
N VAL A 6 -12.79 -20.41 -19.56
CA VAL A 6 -12.03 -19.21 -19.95
C VAL A 6 -12.63 -17.92 -19.36
N TRP A 7 -13.96 -17.80 -19.37
CA TRP A 7 -14.66 -16.64 -18.78
C TRP A 7 -14.34 -16.46 -17.29
N ALA A 8 -14.08 -17.56 -16.57
CA ALA A 8 -13.78 -17.52 -15.15
C ALA A 8 -12.41 -16.92 -14.88
N TRP A 9 -11.43 -17.17 -15.76
CA TRP A 9 -10.11 -16.56 -15.69
C TRP A 9 -10.15 -15.05 -15.95
N VAL A 10 -10.99 -14.60 -16.88
CA VAL A 10 -11.21 -13.17 -17.12
C VAL A 10 -11.90 -12.53 -15.90
N ALA A 11 -12.95 -13.16 -15.38
CA ALA A 11 -13.67 -12.65 -14.22
C ALA A 11 -12.79 -12.59 -12.96
N VAL A 12 -12.07 -13.67 -12.65
CA VAL A 12 -11.18 -13.73 -11.48
C VAL A 12 -10.03 -12.74 -11.62
N PHE A 13 -9.54 -12.45 -12.83
CA PHE A 13 -8.52 -11.42 -13.06
C PHE A 13 -8.99 -10.05 -12.55
N PHE A 14 -10.17 -9.59 -12.99
CA PHE A 14 -10.71 -8.29 -12.55
C PHE A 14 -11.09 -8.29 -11.07
N LEU A 15 -11.71 -9.36 -10.59
CA LEU A 15 -12.15 -9.46 -9.20
C LEU A 15 -10.97 -9.53 -8.23
N GLU A 16 -9.94 -10.30 -8.56
CA GLU A 16 -8.73 -10.42 -7.74
C GLU A 16 -7.92 -9.13 -7.74
N ASP A 17 -7.78 -8.45 -8.89
CA ASP A 17 -7.08 -7.16 -8.95
C ASP A 17 -7.81 -6.06 -8.15
N LEU A 18 -9.15 -6.08 -8.16
CA LEU A 18 -9.97 -5.22 -7.29
C LEU A 18 -9.84 -5.60 -5.80
N THR A 19 -9.82 -6.90 -5.48
CA THR A 19 -9.55 -7.37 -4.11
C THR A 19 -8.17 -6.91 -3.64
N TYR A 20 -7.16 -7.00 -4.50
CA TYR A 20 -5.81 -6.52 -4.20
C TYR A 20 -5.81 -5.02 -3.91
N TYR A 21 -6.47 -4.21 -4.74
CA TYR A 21 -6.59 -2.76 -4.51
C TYR A 21 -7.13 -2.45 -3.11
N TRP A 22 -8.21 -3.12 -2.67
CA TRP A 22 -8.78 -2.90 -1.34
C TRP A 22 -7.88 -3.40 -0.22
N PHE A 23 -7.28 -4.56 -0.38
CA PHE A 23 -6.26 -5.06 0.54
C PHE A 23 -5.15 -4.03 0.75
N HIS A 24 -4.59 -3.55 -0.36
CA HIS A 24 -3.43 -2.67 -0.35
C HIS A 24 -3.78 -1.31 0.26
N ARG A 25 -4.94 -0.75 -0.11
CA ARG A 25 -5.47 0.47 0.50
C ARG A 25 -5.68 0.33 2.01
N ILE A 26 -6.31 -0.75 2.47
CA ILE A 26 -6.50 -1.00 3.90
C ILE A 26 -5.14 -1.13 4.60
N ALA A 27 -4.19 -1.82 3.97
CA ALA A 27 -2.84 -1.99 4.50
C ALA A 27 -2.09 -0.66 4.65
N HIS A 28 -2.39 0.37 3.86
CA HIS A 28 -1.81 1.70 4.03
C HIS A 28 -2.59 2.57 5.00
N GLU A 29 -3.92 2.54 4.95
CA GLU A 29 -4.77 3.46 5.69
C GLU A 29 -5.11 3.00 7.12
N ARG A 30 -4.78 1.75 7.49
CA ARG A 30 -5.11 1.16 8.79
C ARG A 30 -3.88 0.52 9.43
N ARG A 31 -3.56 0.97 10.64
CA ARG A 31 -2.29 0.66 11.33
C ARG A 31 -2.05 -0.82 11.57
N PHE A 32 -3.09 -1.59 11.93
CA PHE A 32 -2.98 -3.04 12.11
C PHE A 32 -2.49 -3.75 10.84
N TRP A 33 -3.06 -3.45 9.68
CA TRP A 33 -2.64 -4.07 8.42
C TRP A 33 -1.35 -3.45 7.89
N TRP A 34 -1.11 -2.17 8.16
CA TRP A 34 0.19 -1.51 7.92
C TRP A 34 1.34 -2.21 8.64
N ALA A 35 1.14 -2.68 9.88
CA ALA A 35 2.16 -3.46 10.60
C ALA A 35 2.53 -4.77 9.87
N SER A 36 1.65 -5.27 8.99
CA SER A 36 1.92 -6.39 8.09
C SER A 36 2.25 -5.97 6.64
N HIS A 37 2.63 -4.72 6.42
CA HIS A 37 2.96 -4.23 5.08
C HIS A 37 4.18 -3.30 5.07
N VAL A 38 4.39 -2.52 6.13
CA VAL A 38 5.43 -1.50 6.28
C VAL A 38 6.82 -1.95 5.85
N ASN A 39 7.19 -3.21 6.08
CA ASN A 39 8.46 -3.81 5.66
C ASN A 39 8.80 -3.54 4.19
N HIS A 40 7.80 -3.64 3.33
CA HIS A 40 7.89 -3.41 1.89
C HIS A 40 8.37 -1.99 1.59
N HIS A 41 7.89 -1.01 2.35
CA HIS A 41 8.17 0.42 2.20
C HIS A 41 9.40 0.92 2.97
N THR A 42 10.08 0.06 3.73
CA THR A 42 11.25 0.49 4.52
C THR A 42 12.48 0.84 3.69
N SER A 43 12.55 0.39 2.44
CA SER A 43 13.73 0.59 1.59
C SER A 43 13.87 2.05 1.16
N THR A 44 15.04 2.65 1.40
CA THR A 44 15.39 3.98 0.87
C THR A 44 15.97 3.92 -0.54
N HIS A 45 16.20 2.72 -1.07
CA HIS A 45 16.60 2.48 -2.46
C HIS A 45 15.49 1.72 -3.18
N TYR A 46 15.09 2.19 -4.36
CA TYR A 46 13.96 1.62 -5.09
C TYR A 46 14.42 0.81 -6.30
N ASN A 47 14.32 -0.51 -6.21
CA ASN A 47 14.65 -1.43 -7.28
C ASN A 47 13.88 -2.75 -7.11
N LEU A 48 14.10 -3.72 -8.00
CA LEU A 48 13.36 -4.98 -8.01
C LEU A 48 13.47 -5.75 -6.70
N SER A 49 14.55 -5.61 -5.93
CA SER A 49 14.68 -6.24 -4.62
C SER A 49 13.70 -5.70 -3.58
N THR A 50 13.22 -4.45 -3.76
CA THR A 50 12.16 -3.87 -2.93
C THR A 50 10.89 -4.71 -3.01
N ALA A 51 10.55 -5.23 -4.20
CA ALA A 51 9.40 -6.11 -4.39
C ALA A 51 9.43 -7.35 -3.46
N LEU A 52 10.62 -7.84 -3.14
CA LEU A 52 10.85 -9.04 -2.34
C LEU A 52 10.83 -8.79 -0.83
N ARG A 53 10.76 -7.53 -0.38
CA ARG A 53 10.74 -7.14 1.05
C ARG A 53 9.38 -7.36 1.70
N GLN A 54 8.87 -8.59 1.62
CA GLN A 54 7.59 -8.96 2.19
C GLN A 54 7.74 -9.30 3.68
N THR A 55 6.73 -8.95 4.47
CA THR A 55 6.61 -9.51 5.82
C THR A 55 6.05 -10.94 5.77
N TRP A 56 6.31 -11.73 6.80
CA TRP A 56 5.63 -13.00 7.03
C TRP A 56 4.46 -12.89 8.03
N THR A 57 4.17 -11.69 8.58
CA THR A 57 3.07 -11.50 9.55
C THR A 57 1.69 -11.36 8.89
N GLY A 58 1.61 -11.18 7.57
CA GLY A 58 0.35 -10.98 6.85
C GLY A 58 -0.65 -12.12 7.01
N GLY A 59 -0.18 -13.38 7.05
CA GLY A 59 -1.06 -14.54 7.29
C GLY A 59 -1.76 -14.48 8.64
N VAL A 60 -1.03 -14.09 9.69
CA VAL A 60 -1.56 -13.90 11.06
C VAL A 60 -2.46 -12.67 11.14
N ALA A 61 -2.13 -11.60 10.41
CA ALA A 61 -2.95 -10.39 10.31
C ALA A 61 -4.25 -10.59 9.49
N GLY A 62 -4.51 -11.81 9.00
CA GLY A 62 -5.76 -12.14 8.32
C GLY A 62 -5.91 -11.48 6.94
N THR A 63 -4.82 -11.07 6.29
CA THR A 63 -4.90 -10.39 4.97
C THR A 63 -5.61 -11.24 3.91
N TRP A 64 -5.49 -12.56 4.01
CA TRP A 64 -6.16 -13.54 3.13
C TRP A 64 -7.70 -13.52 3.23
N LEU A 65 -8.28 -12.98 4.31
CA LEU A 65 -9.74 -12.91 4.48
C LEU A 65 -10.42 -12.12 3.37
N LEU A 66 -9.73 -11.14 2.77
CA LEU A 66 -10.27 -10.34 1.65
C LEU A 66 -10.47 -11.15 0.36
N TRP A 67 -9.78 -12.28 0.20
CA TRP A 67 -9.93 -13.18 -0.96
C TRP A 67 -10.96 -14.29 -0.74
N LEU A 68 -11.46 -14.50 0.50
CA LEU A 68 -12.51 -15.48 0.78
C LEU A 68 -13.80 -15.30 -0.05
N PRO A 69 -14.31 -14.07 -0.27
CA PRO A 69 -15.49 -13.86 -1.11
C PRO A 69 -15.36 -14.47 -2.51
N LEU A 70 -14.17 -14.46 -3.11
CA LEU A 70 -13.95 -15.08 -4.43
C LEU A 70 -14.19 -16.59 -4.37
N VAL A 71 -13.73 -17.25 -3.31
CA VAL A 71 -13.97 -18.69 -3.12
C VAL A 71 -15.47 -18.95 -2.89
N PHE A 72 -16.16 -18.10 -2.12
CA PHE A 72 -17.60 -18.21 -1.90
C PHE A 72 -18.43 -17.96 -3.17
N PHE A 73 -17.95 -17.15 -4.11
CA PHE A 73 -18.55 -17.01 -5.45
C PHE A 73 -18.30 -18.22 -6.37
N GLY A 74 -17.62 -19.25 -5.87
CA GLY A 74 -17.45 -20.53 -6.57
C GLY A 74 -16.19 -20.63 -7.43
N PHE A 75 -15.26 -19.65 -7.33
CA PHE A 75 -13.93 -19.78 -7.92
C PHE A 75 -13.10 -20.80 -7.13
N PRO A 76 -12.47 -21.79 -7.78
CA PRO A 76 -11.61 -22.74 -7.08
C PRO A 76 -10.46 -22.01 -6.37
N PRO A 77 -10.08 -22.42 -5.14
CA PRO A 77 -8.96 -21.81 -4.42
C PRO A 77 -7.66 -21.78 -5.25
N ALA A 78 -7.40 -22.82 -6.05
CA ALA A 78 -6.25 -22.88 -6.95
C ALA A 78 -6.31 -21.78 -8.03
N MET A 79 -7.49 -21.46 -8.57
CA MET A 79 -7.66 -20.39 -9.56
C MET A 79 -7.33 -19.02 -8.95
N VAL A 80 -7.85 -18.76 -7.75
CA VAL A 80 -7.58 -17.51 -7.00
C VAL A 80 -6.08 -17.42 -6.67
N ALA A 81 -5.47 -18.51 -6.22
CA ALA A 81 -4.04 -18.54 -5.91
C ALA A 81 -3.15 -18.31 -7.15
N ILE A 82 -3.49 -18.90 -8.29
CA ILE A 82 -2.79 -18.69 -9.56
C ILE A 82 -2.92 -17.23 -10.00
N GLN A 83 -4.13 -16.67 -9.99
CA GLN A 83 -4.35 -15.28 -10.37
C GLN A 83 -3.60 -14.30 -9.46
N LYS A 84 -3.62 -14.53 -8.15
CA LYS A 84 -2.82 -13.76 -7.20
C LYS A 84 -1.32 -13.87 -7.52
N GLY A 85 -0.84 -15.04 -7.93
CA GLY A 85 0.53 -15.23 -8.41
C GLY A 85 0.85 -14.39 -9.66
N ILE A 86 -0.06 -14.34 -10.63
CA ILE A 86 0.06 -13.46 -11.82
C ILE A 86 0.14 -12.00 -11.39
N SER A 87 -0.70 -11.56 -10.45
CA SER A 87 -0.66 -10.21 -9.89
C SER A 87 0.68 -9.89 -9.24
N LEU A 88 1.25 -10.80 -8.45
CA LEU A 88 2.57 -10.63 -7.85
C LEU A 88 3.69 -10.52 -8.90
N VAL A 89 3.65 -11.34 -9.95
CA VAL A 89 4.63 -11.28 -11.04
C VAL A 89 4.53 -9.95 -11.80
N TYR A 90 3.30 -9.48 -12.07
CA TYR A 90 3.10 -8.17 -12.67
C TYR A 90 3.66 -7.06 -11.78
N GLN A 91 3.36 -7.11 -10.49
CA GLN A 91 3.83 -6.10 -9.55
C GLN A 91 5.34 -6.12 -9.36
N PHE A 92 6.02 -7.26 -9.56
CA PHE A 92 7.46 -7.33 -9.45
C PHE A 92 8.17 -6.36 -10.43
N TRP A 93 7.83 -6.39 -11.72
CA TRP A 93 8.58 -5.64 -12.73
C TRP A 93 8.43 -4.12 -12.61
N ILE A 94 7.32 -3.63 -12.05
CA ILE A 94 7.09 -2.20 -11.84
C ILE A 94 7.93 -1.60 -10.71
N HIS A 95 8.65 -2.39 -9.91
CA HIS A 95 9.57 -1.90 -8.88
C HIS A 95 10.91 -1.46 -9.47
N THR A 96 10.92 -0.37 -10.23
CA THR A 96 12.15 0.13 -10.84
C THR A 96 12.13 1.64 -11.09
N GLU A 97 13.31 2.26 -10.98
CA GLU A 97 13.57 3.63 -11.44
C GLU A 97 14.08 3.66 -12.90
N ALA A 98 14.48 2.53 -13.47
CA ALA A 98 15.11 2.45 -14.79
C ALA A 98 14.16 2.77 -15.95
N VAL A 99 12.86 2.58 -15.74
CA VAL A 99 11.82 2.92 -16.71
C VAL A 99 11.12 4.18 -16.22
N GLY A 100 11.21 5.27 -16.99
CA GLY A 100 10.56 6.55 -16.67
C GLY A 100 9.03 6.46 -16.73
N ARG A 101 8.41 7.08 -17.73
CA ARG A 101 6.96 7.02 -17.96
C ARG A 101 6.66 6.13 -19.16
N MET A 102 5.58 5.37 -19.09
CA MET A 102 5.10 4.54 -20.20
C MET A 102 4.21 5.37 -21.15
N PRO A 103 3.92 4.92 -22.37
CA PRO A 103 2.99 5.61 -23.26
C PRO A 103 1.64 5.89 -22.58
N ARG A 104 1.04 7.03 -22.87
CA ARG A 104 -0.18 7.53 -22.17
C ARG A 104 -1.34 6.54 -22.16
N TRP A 105 -1.53 5.77 -23.24
CA TRP A 105 -2.60 4.76 -23.31
C TRP A 105 -2.34 3.60 -22.33
N PHE A 106 -1.08 3.26 -22.08
CA PHE A 106 -0.69 2.23 -21.13
C PHE A 106 -0.87 2.74 -19.70
N GLU A 107 -0.40 3.95 -19.40
CA GLU A 107 -0.59 4.60 -18.09
C GLU A 107 -2.06 4.95 -17.77
N ALA A 108 -2.95 4.94 -18.76
CA ALA A 108 -4.37 5.10 -18.54
C ALA A 108 -5.00 3.85 -17.90
N VAL A 109 -4.48 2.66 -18.20
CA VAL A 109 -5.10 1.36 -17.87
C VAL A 109 -4.28 0.56 -16.86
N PHE A 110 -2.97 0.56 -17.00
CA PHE A 110 -2.07 -0.31 -16.26
C PHE A 110 -1.29 0.46 -15.19
N ASN A 111 -1.00 -0.23 -14.08
CA ASN A 111 -0.02 0.23 -13.11
C ASN A 111 1.37 0.13 -13.75
N THR A 112 2.20 1.16 -13.58
CA THR A 112 3.49 1.32 -14.26
C THR A 112 4.58 1.64 -13.26
N PRO A 113 5.86 1.60 -13.66
CA PRO A 113 6.95 2.03 -12.80
C PRO A 113 6.76 3.44 -12.23
N SER A 114 6.29 4.41 -13.04
CA SER A 114 5.99 5.78 -12.57
C SER A 114 4.91 5.84 -11.51
N HIS A 115 3.79 5.13 -11.72
CA HIS A 115 2.71 5.04 -10.74
C HIS A 115 3.17 4.38 -9.44
N HIS A 116 3.97 3.31 -9.53
CA HIS A 116 4.41 2.55 -8.37
C HIS A 116 5.55 3.23 -7.61
N ARG A 117 6.37 4.04 -8.26
CA ARG A 117 7.31 4.95 -7.58
C ARG A 117 6.59 5.94 -6.68
N VAL A 118 5.50 6.55 -7.17
CA VAL A 118 4.65 7.44 -6.36
C VAL A 118 4.10 6.71 -5.14
N HIS A 119 3.59 5.49 -5.34
CA HIS A 119 3.07 4.66 -4.25
C HIS A 119 4.13 4.39 -3.15
N HIS A 120 5.38 4.16 -3.55
CA HIS A 120 6.49 3.94 -2.62
C HIS A 120 7.10 5.23 -2.04
N ALA A 121 6.68 6.40 -2.50
CA ALA A 121 7.27 7.66 -2.10
C ALA A 121 6.74 8.14 -0.74
N ARG A 122 7.64 8.69 0.07
CA ARG A 122 7.32 9.31 1.36
C ARG A 122 7.10 10.83 1.27
N ASN A 123 7.17 11.40 0.07
CA ASN A 123 6.86 12.82 -0.14
C ASN A 123 5.42 13.06 0.33
N PRO A 124 5.12 14.14 1.07
CA PRO A 124 3.77 14.41 1.53
C PRO A 124 2.72 14.37 0.41
N ARG A 125 3.05 14.87 -0.79
CA ARG A 125 2.20 14.81 -1.99
C ARG A 125 1.75 13.39 -2.36
N TYR A 126 2.61 12.40 -2.13
CA TYR A 126 2.51 11.04 -2.67
C TYR A 126 2.11 9.97 -1.64
N LEU A 127 2.08 10.31 -0.34
CA LEU A 127 1.60 9.39 0.70
C LEU A 127 0.23 8.83 0.32
N ASP A 128 -0.14 7.62 0.73
CA ASP A 128 -1.50 7.08 0.58
C ASP A 128 -2.10 7.32 -0.83
N ALA A 129 -1.40 6.85 -1.87
CA ALA A 129 -1.77 6.99 -3.27
C ALA A 129 -1.37 5.74 -4.08
N ASN A 130 -2.03 5.54 -5.23
CA ASN A 130 -1.71 4.52 -6.22
C ASN A 130 -1.65 3.07 -5.65
N TYR A 131 -2.75 2.56 -5.13
CA TYR A 131 -2.85 1.25 -4.49
C TYR A 131 -3.03 0.06 -5.45
N ALA A 132 -3.32 0.29 -6.73
CA ALA A 132 -3.61 -0.77 -7.69
C ALA A 132 -2.45 -1.78 -7.84
N GLY A 133 -2.80 -3.03 -8.12
CA GLY A 133 -1.83 -4.08 -8.46
C GLY A 133 -1.45 -3.99 -9.94
N ILE A 134 -2.34 -4.48 -10.79
CA ILE A 134 -2.17 -4.54 -12.25
C ILE A 134 -2.84 -3.33 -12.93
N LEU A 135 -4.09 -3.03 -12.60
CA LEU A 135 -4.87 -2.00 -13.32
C LEU A 135 -4.99 -0.71 -12.51
N ILE A 136 -4.36 0.37 -12.99
CA ILE A 136 -4.43 1.69 -12.35
C ILE A 136 -5.84 2.30 -12.38
N ILE A 137 -6.76 1.70 -13.14
CA ILE A 137 -8.15 2.13 -13.25
C ILE A 137 -8.84 2.22 -11.88
N TRP A 138 -8.48 1.35 -10.93
CA TRP A 138 -9.08 1.35 -9.60
C TRP A 138 -8.73 2.63 -8.84
N ASP A 139 -7.46 3.07 -8.90
CA ASP A 139 -7.05 4.32 -8.30
C ASP A 139 -7.73 5.54 -8.92
N ARG A 140 -7.94 5.51 -10.24
CA ARG A 140 -8.68 6.58 -10.92
C ARG A 140 -10.14 6.60 -10.50
N MET A 141 -10.77 5.43 -10.44
CA MET A 141 -12.18 5.27 -10.08
C MET A 141 -12.47 5.66 -8.62
N PHE A 142 -11.55 5.35 -7.70
CA PHE A 142 -11.70 5.62 -6.27
C PHE A 142 -10.98 6.90 -5.80
N GLY A 143 -10.41 7.67 -6.71
CA GLY A 143 -9.83 8.99 -6.43
C GLY A 143 -8.49 8.96 -5.68
N THR A 144 -7.73 7.87 -5.78
CA THR A 144 -6.42 7.69 -5.13
C THR A 144 -5.25 7.81 -6.10
N PHE A 145 -5.53 8.04 -7.39
CA PHE A 145 -4.50 8.25 -8.41
C PHE A 145 -3.77 9.58 -8.25
N ILE A 146 -2.44 9.53 -8.15
CA ILE A 146 -1.55 10.69 -8.18
C ILE A 146 -0.44 10.43 -9.21
N PRO A 147 -0.25 11.32 -10.21
CA PRO A 147 0.83 11.17 -11.17
C PRO A 147 2.18 11.57 -10.57
N GLU A 148 3.25 10.92 -11.02
CA GLU A 148 4.62 11.34 -10.77
C GLU A 148 4.89 12.66 -11.51
N VAL A 149 5.49 13.64 -10.83
CA VAL A 149 5.81 14.95 -11.42
C VAL A 149 7.31 15.21 -11.30
N ASP A 150 7.89 15.84 -12.32
CA ASP A 150 9.34 16.01 -12.40
C ASP A 150 9.85 17.07 -11.42
N GLU A 151 9.00 18.01 -11.04
CA GLU A 151 9.32 19.08 -10.08
C GLU A 151 9.47 18.58 -8.65
N GLU A 152 8.91 17.41 -8.33
CA GLU A 152 9.03 16.79 -7.00
C GLU A 152 9.38 15.30 -7.13
N PRO A 153 10.66 14.94 -7.35
CA PRO A 153 11.07 13.56 -7.47
C PRO A 153 10.71 12.72 -6.23
N CYS A 154 10.42 11.44 -6.47
CA CYS A 154 10.08 10.48 -5.43
C CYS A 154 11.27 10.29 -4.45
N ARG A 155 10.98 10.30 -3.15
CA ARG A 155 11.91 9.96 -2.07
C ARG A 155 11.37 8.72 -1.37
N TYR A 156 12.19 7.70 -1.17
CA TYR A 156 11.75 6.39 -0.65
C TYR A 156 12.06 6.20 0.84
N GLY A 157 11.54 5.10 1.38
CA GLY A 157 11.57 4.75 2.80
C GLY A 157 10.27 5.10 3.50
N THR A 158 10.20 4.85 4.80
CA THR A 158 9.08 5.29 5.62
C THR A 158 9.21 6.77 5.96
N VAL A 159 8.11 7.41 6.39
CA VAL A 159 8.11 8.81 6.88
C VAL A 159 9.13 8.97 8.01
N LYS A 160 9.24 7.96 8.88
CA LYS A 160 10.29 7.83 9.90
C LYS A 160 11.11 6.57 9.63
N ASN A 161 12.30 6.74 9.05
CA ASN A 161 13.19 5.61 8.73
C ASN A 161 13.68 4.93 10.01
N LEU A 162 13.80 3.60 9.98
CA LEU A 162 14.27 2.79 11.12
C LEU A 162 15.77 2.90 11.39
N GLY A 163 16.56 3.27 10.36
CA GLY A 163 18.00 3.54 10.50
C GLY A 163 18.86 2.32 10.83
N ASN A 164 18.34 1.10 10.72
CA ASN A 164 19.11 -0.12 10.99
C ASN A 164 18.70 -1.29 10.08
N PHE A 165 19.57 -2.31 10.00
CA PHE A 165 19.39 -3.49 9.15
C PHE A 165 18.97 -4.74 9.94
N ASN A 166 18.57 -4.61 11.21
CA ASN A 166 18.17 -5.75 12.01
C ASN A 166 16.83 -6.30 11.51
N LEU A 167 16.83 -7.56 11.03
CA LEU A 167 15.67 -8.19 10.43
C LEU A 167 14.47 -8.25 11.39
N LEU A 168 14.69 -8.67 12.64
CA LEU A 168 13.63 -8.78 13.64
C LEU A 168 13.04 -7.42 13.98
N HIS A 169 13.89 -6.40 14.15
CA HIS A 169 13.42 -5.04 14.36
C HIS A 169 12.59 -4.55 13.17
N ASN A 170 13.09 -4.72 11.94
CA ASN A 170 12.38 -4.31 10.73
C ASN A 170 11.00 -4.98 10.62
N VAL A 171 10.88 -6.26 10.97
CA VAL A 171 9.59 -7.00 10.93
C VAL A 171 8.65 -6.63 12.08
N PHE A 172 9.17 -6.47 13.30
CA PHE A 172 8.33 -6.38 14.50
C PHE A 172 8.18 -4.97 15.08
N HIS A 173 8.91 -3.94 14.61
CA HIS A 173 8.87 -2.60 15.20
C HIS A 173 7.45 -2.01 15.29
N GLU A 174 6.64 -2.13 14.24
CA GLU A 174 5.29 -1.55 14.21
C GLU A 174 4.34 -2.34 15.13
N TRP A 175 4.48 -3.67 15.18
CA TRP A 175 3.73 -4.52 16.13
C TRP A 175 4.05 -4.18 17.58
N VAL A 176 5.33 -4.02 17.90
CA VAL A 176 5.78 -3.58 19.23
C VAL A 176 5.28 -2.16 19.52
N GLY A 177 5.26 -1.28 18.52
CA GLY A 177 4.71 0.07 18.63
C GLY A 177 3.22 0.06 19.00
N ILE A 178 2.41 -0.74 18.29
CA ILE A 178 0.99 -0.93 18.60
C ILE A 178 0.82 -1.47 20.03
N ALA A 179 1.56 -2.50 20.41
CA ALA A 179 1.46 -3.11 21.74
C ALA A 179 1.78 -2.10 22.87
N LYS A 180 2.83 -1.29 22.70
CA LYS A 180 3.20 -0.23 23.66
C LYS A 180 2.12 0.85 23.77
N ASP A 181 1.58 1.29 22.64
CA ASP A 181 0.53 2.32 22.63
C ASP A 181 -0.77 1.81 23.25
N VAL A 182 -1.14 0.56 23.01
CA VAL A 182 -2.31 -0.08 23.64
C VAL A 182 -2.09 -0.22 25.16
N ALA A 183 -0.92 -0.67 25.60
CA ALA A 183 -0.59 -0.79 27.02
C ALA A 183 -0.60 0.57 27.75
N GLY A 184 -0.25 1.65 27.05
CA GLY A 184 -0.29 3.01 27.58
C GLY A 184 -1.62 3.74 27.38
N SER A 185 -2.63 3.10 26.78
CA SER A 185 -3.93 3.73 26.49
C SER A 185 -4.74 3.96 27.76
N LYS A 186 -5.47 5.08 27.82
CA LYS A 186 -6.31 5.45 28.99
C LYS A 186 -7.73 4.91 28.89
N SER A 187 -8.12 4.35 27.75
CA SER A 187 -9.45 3.80 27.52
C SER A 187 -9.48 2.77 26.39
N PRO A 188 -10.51 1.88 26.36
CA PRO A 188 -10.70 0.95 25.24
C PRO A 188 -10.83 1.66 23.88
N LYS A 189 -11.39 2.87 23.85
CA LYS A 189 -11.51 3.67 22.63
C LYS A 189 -10.14 4.10 22.10
N GLU A 190 -9.24 4.51 22.99
CA GLU A 190 -7.86 4.84 22.61
C GLU A 190 -7.10 3.60 22.13
N ALA A 191 -7.24 2.47 22.82
CA ALA A 191 -6.66 1.21 22.39
C ALA A 191 -7.10 0.82 20.97
N LEU A 192 -8.41 0.87 20.69
CA LEU A 192 -8.95 0.60 19.36
C LEU A 192 -8.44 1.61 18.32
N GLY A 193 -8.32 2.88 18.68
CA GLY A 193 -7.73 3.91 17.82
C GLY A 193 -6.27 3.62 17.46
N TYR A 194 -5.46 3.16 18.42
CA TYR A 194 -4.07 2.78 18.15
C TYR A 194 -3.91 1.52 17.31
N VAL A 195 -4.89 0.62 17.31
CA VAL A 195 -4.86 -0.61 16.51
C VAL A 195 -5.43 -0.37 15.10
N PHE A 196 -6.63 0.21 15.00
CA PHE A 196 -7.40 0.29 13.75
C PHE A 196 -7.49 1.70 13.16
N GLY A 197 -6.98 2.71 13.85
CA GLY A 197 -6.79 4.04 13.29
C GLY A 197 -5.74 4.05 12.17
N PRO A 198 -5.60 5.19 11.47
CA PRO A 198 -4.54 5.34 10.49
C PRO A 198 -3.14 5.32 11.13
N PRO A 199 -2.10 4.92 10.39
CA PRO A 199 -0.73 5.09 10.84
C PRO A 199 -0.48 6.54 11.28
N GLY A 200 0.16 6.70 12.45
CA GLY A 200 0.39 8.01 13.04
C GLY A 200 -0.80 8.63 13.79
N TRP A 201 -1.90 7.89 13.99
CA TRP A 201 -2.99 8.35 14.86
C TRP A 201 -2.55 8.43 16.33
N SER A 202 -3.01 9.48 17.04
CA SER A 202 -2.95 9.59 18.50
C SER A 202 -4.18 10.34 19.01
N PRO A 203 -4.65 10.07 20.25
CA PRO A 203 -5.87 10.68 20.79
C PRO A 203 -5.76 12.19 21.02
N ASP A 204 -4.54 12.70 21.19
CA ASP A 204 -4.22 14.11 21.44
C ASP A 204 -3.78 14.87 20.17
N GLY A 205 -3.68 14.20 19.02
CA GLY A 205 -3.17 14.79 17.78
C GLY A 205 -1.68 15.13 17.78
N SER A 206 -0.90 14.65 18.76
CA SER A 206 0.55 14.85 18.82
C SER A 206 1.33 14.15 17.71
N ARG A 207 0.72 13.14 17.07
CA ARG A 207 1.30 12.38 15.95
C ARG A 207 0.62 12.76 14.64
N GLU A 208 1.37 12.61 13.56
CA GLU A 208 0.93 12.98 12.22
C GLU A 208 0.59 11.74 11.39
N THR A 209 -0.62 11.72 10.85
CA THR A 209 -1.07 10.78 9.83
C THR A 209 -0.71 11.28 8.43
N SER A 210 -0.73 10.40 7.42
CA SER A 210 -0.59 10.79 6.01
C SER A 210 -1.53 11.94 5.61
N HIS A 211 -2.77 11.93 6.11
CA HIS A 211 -3.73 13.01 5.87
C HIS A 211 -3.27 14.35 6.44
N THR A 212 -2.78 14.37 7.69
CA THR A 212 -2.28 15.61 8.31
C THR A 212 -1.00 16.12 7.63
N LEU A 213 -0.10 15.23 7.24
CA LEU A 213 1.13 15.57 6.50
C LEU A 213 0.80 16.19 5.14
N LYS A 214 -0.13 15.57 4.39
CA LYS A 214 -0.67 16.11 3.12
C LYS A 214 -1.28 17.50 3.30
N ALA A 215 -2.11 17.67 4.33
CA ALA A 215 -2.79 18.94 4.59
C ALA A 215 -1.78 20.07 4.91
N LYS A 216 -0.80 19.81 5.78
CA LYS A 216 0.26 20.77 6.11
C LYS A 216 1.10 21.13 4.88
N TRP A 217 1.45 20.14 4.07
CA TRP A 217 2.18 20.37 2.81
C TRP A 217 1.38 21.26 1.85
N ARG A 218 0.08 20.97 1.62
CA ARG A 218 -0.77 21.81 0.76
C ARG A 218 -0.84 23.25 1.25
N ALA A 219 -1.10 23.46 2.54
CA ALA A 219 -1.17 24.79 3.13
C ALA A 219 0.14 25.58 2.95
N ARG A 220 1.29 24.91 3.07
CA ARG A 220 2.59 25.53 2.81
C ARG A 220 2.74 25.96 1.35
N ILE A 221 2.45 25.08 0.40
CA ILE A 221 2.55 25.39 -1.04
C ILE A 221 1.57 26.51 -1.45
N GLU A 222 0.39 26.56 -0.83
CA GLU A 222 -0.59 27.64 -1.07
C GLU A 222 -0.07 28.99 -0.53
N ALA A 223 0.51 29.00 0.67
CA ALA A 223 1.11 30.21 1.24
C ALA A 223 2.30 30.72 0.41
N GLU A 224 3.16 29.81 -0.08
CA GLU A 224 4.30 30.14 -0.95
C GLU A 224 3.86 30.73 -2.31
N LYS A 225 2.66 30.41 -2.79
CA LYS A 225 2.11 30.97 -4.04
C LYS A 225 1.39 32.30 -3.84
N ALA A 226 0.97 32.60 -2.61
CA ALA A 226 0.20 33.79 -2.28
C ALA A 226 1.06 34.99 -1.85
N GLY A 227 2.32 34.74 -1.46
CA GLY A 227 3.32 35.77 -1.16
C GLY A 227 4.23 36.05 -2.36
#